data_AF-A0A1Q8YF70-F1
#
_entry.id   AF-A0A1Q8YF70-F1
#
_cell.length_a   1.000
_cell.length_b   1.000
_cell.length_c   1.000
_cell.angle_alpha   90.00
_cell.angle_beta   90.00
_cell.angle_gamma   90.00
#
_symmetry.space_group_name_H-M   'P 1'
#
loop_
_entity.id
_entity.type
_entity.pdbx_description
1 polymer ?
#
loop_
_entity_poly.entity_id
_entity_poly.type
_entity_poly.pdbx_seq_one_letter_code
_entity_poly.pdbx_strand_id
1 'polypeptide(L)'
;MACWLYEGILLFGVVFIAGYLFGTLSQTKNAMDNRNALQAFIFVVFGIYFGWLWSKGQTLAMKTWRIRVVDLRGQPLTQGRAVVRYLWSWLWLLPPLLVAWWFALSGGETTVITLGWVAIWAVLSRFHPRRQFWHDALAGTQLVNAPVAPKRSWRV
;
A
#
# COMPACT_ATOMS: atom_id res chain seq x y z
N MET A 1 -1.53 6.71 10.61
CA MET A 1 -2.63 5.75 10.34
C MET A 1 -3.74 6.33 9.47
N ALA A 2 -4.18 7.59 9.64
CA ALA A 2 -5.23 8.18 8.79
C ALA A 2 -4.92 8.11 7.27
N CYS A 3 -3.68 8.40 6.87
CA CYS A 3 -3.24 8.26 5.47
C CYS A 3 -3.37 6.82 4.94
N TRP A 4 -3.13 5.80 5.79
CA TRP A 4 -3.25 4.38 5.41
C TRP A 4 -4.72 4.01 5.13
N LEU A 5 -5.64 4.49 5.98
CA LEU A 5 -7.08 4.27 5.80
C LEU A 5 -7.60 4.99 4.55
N TYR A 6 -7.17 6.24 4.33
CA TYR A 6 -7.51 7.00 3.12
C TYR A 6 -7.01 6.25 1.88
N GLU A 7 -5.76 5.78 1.88
CA GLU A 7 -5.22 4.98 0.78
C GLU A 7 -6.09 3.75 0.50
N GLY A 8 -6.57 3.05 1.54
CA GLY A 8 -7.50 1.92 1.40
C GLY A 8 -8.78 2.28 0.64
N ILE A 9 -9.35 3.46 0.88
CA ILE A 9 -10.54 3.96 0.15
C ILE A 9 -10.20 4.21 -1.32
N LEU A 10 -9.03 4.78 -1.62
CA LEU A 10 -8.59 4.99 -3.01
C LEU A 10 -8.36 3.66 -3.73
N LEU A 11 -7.72 2.69 -3.05
CA LEU A 11 -7.47 1.37 -3.61
C LEU A 11 -8.75 0.60 -3.90
N PHE A 12 -9.83 0.81 -3.13
CA PHE A 12 -11.13 0.24 -3.46
C PHE A 12 -11.58 0.65 -4.87
N GLY A 13 -11.46 1.93 -5.22
CA GLY A 13 -11.76 2.41 -6.58
C GLY A 13 -10.84 1.81 -7.64
N VAL A 14 -9.54 1.70 -7.35
CA VAL A 14 -8.56 1.07 -8.26
C VAL A 14 -8.91 -0.40 -8.51
N VAL A 15 -9.23 -1.17 -7.47
CA VAL A 15 -9.62 -2.58 -7.56
C VAL A 15 -10.90 -2.73 -8.37
N PHE A 16 -11.89 -1.86 -8.16
CA PHE A 16 -13.15 -1.92 -8.91
C PHE A 16 -12.91 -1.75 -10.41
N ILE A 17 -12.16 -0.72 -10.81
CA ILE A 17 -11.84 -0.45 -12.23
C ILE A 17 -10.98 -1.59 -12.81
N ALA A 18 -9.97 -2.05 -12.08
CA ALA A 18 -9.12 -3.15 -12.51
C ALA A 18 -9.91 -4.45 -12.69
N GLY A 19 -10.79 -4.78 -11.74
CA GLY A 19 -11.65 -5.96 -11.80
C GLY A 19 -12.63 -5.91 -12.98
N TYR A 20 -13.23 -4.74 -13.23
CA TYR A 20 -14.08 -4.52 -14.40
C TYR A 20 -13.32 -4.69 -15.71
N LEU A 21 -12.13 -4.09 -15.83
CA LEU A 21 -11.28 -4.21 -17.01
C LEU A 21 -10.85 -5.66 -17.24
N PHE A 22 -10.44 -6.36 -16.19
CA PHE A 22 -10.09 -7.79 -16.29
C PHE A 22 -11.29 -8.62 -16.74
N GLY A 23 -12.47 -8.43 -16.13
CA GLY A 23 -13.68 -9.17 -16.48
C GLY A 23 -14.11 -8.99 -17.93
N THR A 24 -14.07 -7.74 -18.43
CA THR A 24 -14.42 -7.42 -19.82
C THR A 24 -13.43 -8.00 -20.83
N LEU A 25 -12.13 -7.90 -20.57
CA LEU A 25 -11.08 -8.42 -21.48
C LEU A 25 -11.01 -9.95 -21.50
N SER A 26 -11.21 -10.59 -20.35
CA SER A 26 -11.12 -12.05 -20.23
C SER A 26 -12.41 -12.78 -20.58
N GLN A 27 -13.50 -12.05 -20.89
CA GLN A 27 -14.84 -12.62 -21.11
C GLN A 27 -15.25 -13.59 -19.97
N THR A 28 -14.82 -13.29 -18.74
CA THR A 28 -15.03 -14.17 -17.59
C THR A 28 -16.54 -14.24 -17.28
N LYS A 29 -17.17 -15.37 -17.63
CA LYS A 29 -18.59 -15.63 -17.34
C LYS A 29 -18.82 -16.09 -15.91
N ASN A 30 -17.83 -16.78 -15.31
CA ASN A 30 -17.85 -17.21 -13.92
C ASN A 30 -16.65 -16.64 -13.15
N ALA A 31 -16.89 -15.93 -12.05
CA ALA A 31 -15.86 -15.29 -11.23
C ALA A 31 -14.83 -16.26 -10.64
N MET A 32 -15.14 -17.57 -10.59
CA MET A 32 -14.29 -18.61 -10.04
C MET A 32 -13.20 -19.10 -11.01
N ASP A 33 -13.43 -19.04 -12.32
CA ASP A 33 -12.53 -19.66 -13.30
C ASP A 33 -11.17 -18.95 -13.39
N ASN A 34 -11.15 -17.63 -13.15
CA ASN A 34 -9.96 -16.80 -13.30
C ASN A 34 -9.49 -16.16 -11.99
N ARG A 35 -9.84 -16.74 -10.83
CA ARG A 35 -9.54 -16.14 -9.52
C ARG A 35 -8.05 -15.82 -9.33
N ASN A 36 -7.17 -16.78 -9.61
CA ASN A 36 -5.73 -16.60 -9.45
C ASN A 36 -5.17 -15.57 -10.45
N ALA A 37 -5.69 -15.57 -11.68
CA ALA A 37 -5.31 -14.61 -12.71
C ALA A 37 -5.74 -13.18 -12.34
N LEU A 38 -6.96 -13.02 -11.81
CA LEU A 38 -7.46 -11.73 -11.29
C LEU A 38 -6.62 -11.25 -10.10
N GLN A 39 -6.26 -12.13 -9.17
CA GLN A 39 -5.39 -11.78 -8.04
C GLN A 39 -4.01 -11.32 -8.51
N ALA A 40 -3.39 -12.04 -9.46
CA ALA A 40 -2.12 -11.64 -10.07
C ALA A 40 -2.24 -10.31 -10.81
N PHE A 41 -3.34 -10.10 -11.54
CA PHE A 41 -3.61 -8.85 -12.24
C PHE A 41 -3.72 -7.65 -11.27
N ILE A 42 -4.51 -7.79 -10.21
CA ILE A 42 -4.65 -6.75 -9.16
C ILE A 42 -3.30 -6.49 -8.49
N PHE A 43 -2.53 -7.54 -8.19
CA PHE A 43 -1.19 -7.40 -7.62
C PHE A 43 -0.26 -6.59 -8.52
N VAL A 44 -0.31 -6.79 -9.83
CA VAL A 44 0.49 -6.00 -10.80
C VAL A 44 -0.02 -4.57 -10.88
N VAL A 45 -1.34 -4.34 -10.94
CA VAL A 45 -1.92 -2.99 -10.96
C VAL A 45 -1.51 -2.19 -9.72
N PHE A 46 -1.55 -2.79 -8.54
CA PHE A 46 -1.05 -2.16 -7.31
C PHE A 46 0.44 -1.89 -7.36
N GLY A 47 1.24 -2.82 -7.88
CA GLY A 47 2.67 -2.63 -8.07
C GLY A 47 3.00 -1.43 -8.97
N ILE A 48 2.27 -1.27 -10.07
CA ILE A 48 2.41 -0.11 -10.98
C ILE A 48 1.96 1.17 -10.28
N TYR A 49 0.79 1.16 -9.65
CA TYR A 49 0.22 2.31 -8.94
C TYR A 49 1.18 2.85 -7.87
N PHE A 50 1.61 1.98 -6.94
CA PHE A 50 2.49 2.35 -5.85
C PHE A 50 3.92 2.60 -6.31
N GLY A 51 4.45 1.75 -7.19
CA GLY A 51 5.79 1.90 -7.75
C GLY A 51 5.99 3.28 -8.37
N TRP A 52 5.06 3.69 -9.24
CA TRP A 52 5.09 5.02 -9.84
C TRP A 52 4.88 6.12 -8.78
N LEU A 53 3.78 6.12 -8.04
CA LEU A 53 3.45 7.25 -7.15
C LEU A 53 4.51 7.47 -6.07
N TRP A 54 5.11 6.40 -5.53
CA TRP A 54 6.20 6.51 -4.57
C TRP A 54 7.51 6.96 -5.20
N SER A 55 7.79 6.61 -6.46
CA SER A 55 8.94 7.19 -7.17
C SER A 55 8.78 8.70 -7.40
N LYS A 56 7.54 9.19 -7.45
CA LYS A 56 7.20 10.63 -7.46
C LYS A 56 7.10 11.23 -6.05
N GLY A 57 7.30 10.40 -5.02
CA GLY A 57 7.39 10.78 -3.61
C GLY A 57 6.08 10.79 -2.84
N GLN A 58 4.91 10.78 -3.49
CA GLN A 58 3.61 10.90 -2.79
C GLN A 58 2.48 10.21 -3.55
N THR A 59 1.69 9.40 -2.85
CA THR A 59 0.35 9.01 -3.32
C THR A 59 -0.64 10.15 -3.14
N LEU A 60 -1.85 9.98 -3.67
CA LEU A 60 -2.90 10.97 -3.51
C LEU A 60 -3.29 11.14 -2.02
N ALA A 61 -3.43 10.04 -1.26
CA ALA A 61 -3.67 10.13 0.18
C ALA A 61 -2.50 10.79 0.92
N MET A 62 -1.26 10.51 0.54
CA MET A 62 -0.10 11.18 1.15
C MET A 62 -0.11 12.70 0.94
N LYS A 63 -0.59 13.18 -0.22
CA LYS A 63 -0.73 14.61 -0.50
C LYS A 63 -1.71 15.28 0.45
N THR A 64 -2.84 14.64 0.79
CA THR A 64 -3.85 15.24 1.68
C THR A 64 -3.28 15.49 3.08
N TRP A 65 -2.39 14.62 3.54
CA TRP A 65 -1.76 14.71 4.87
C TRP A 65 -0.37 15.37 4.85
N ARG A 66 0.08 15.90 3.71
CA ARG A 66 1.45 16.44 3.53
C ARG A 66 2.52 15.45 3.97
N ILE A 67 2.39 14.19 3.59
CA ILE A 67 3.38 13.14 3.84
C ILE A 67 4.14 12.90 2.54
N ARG A 68 5.46 12.70 2.60
CA ARG A 68 6.29 12.29 1.46
C ARG A 68 7.13 11.08 1.84
N VAL A 69 7.27 10.15 0.90
CA VAL A 69 8.23 9.04 1.01
C VAL A 69 9.56 9.46 0.39
N VAL A 70 10.63 9.24 1.13
CA VAL A 70 12.02 9.49 0.71
C VAL A 70 12.90 8.33 1.15
N ASP A 71 14.10 8.24 0.60
CA ASP A 71 15.09 7.28 1.08
C ASP A 71 15.76 7.73 2.39
N LEU A 72 16.65 6.89 2.92
CA LEU A 72 17.39 7.19 4.16
C LEU A 72 18.28 8.46 4.06
N ARG A 73 18.60 8.92 2.85
CA ARG A 73 19.38 10.14 2.57
C ARG A 73 18.47 11.34 2.28
N GLY A 74 17.15 11.18 2.37
CA GLY A 74 16.17 12.23 2.06
C GLY A 74 15.92 12.45 0.56
N GLN A 75 16.44 11.58 -0.30
CA GLN A 75 16.31 11.69 -1.75
C GLN A 75 15.01 11.02 -2.26
N PRO A 76 14.52 11.41 -3.45
CA PRO A 76 13.41 10.71 -4.09
C PRO A 76 13.69 9.22 -4.28
N LEU A 77 12.66 8.39 -4.16
CA LEU A 77 12.80 6.94 -4.37
C LEU A 77 13.06 6.64 -5.85
N THR A 78 13.98 5.72 -6.09
CA THR A 78 14.09 5.04 -7.39
C THR A 78 12.91 4.06 -7.56
N GLN A 79 12.58 3.73 -8.80
CA GLN A 79 11.53 2.74 -9.10
C GLN A 79 11.80 1.39 -8.41
N GLY A 80 13.04 0.92 -8.46
CA GLY A 80 13.43 -0.33 -7.79
C GLY A 80 13.17 -0.29 -6.28
N ARG A 81 13.50 0.82 -5.61
CA ARG A 81 13.24 0.95 -4.17
C ARG A 81 11.74 1.06 -3.87
N ALA A 82 10.95 1.69 -4.74
CA ALA A 82 9.49 1.72 -4.62
C ALA A 82 8.88 0.32 -4.75
N VAL A 83 9.39 -0.53 -5.66
CA VAL A 83 8.96 -1.94 -5.77
C VAL A 83 9.36 -2.75 -4.55
N VAL A 84 10.58 -2.60 -4.04
CA VAL A 84 11.01 -3.27 -2.78
C VAL A 84 10.10 -2.87 -1.62
N ARG A 85 9.76 -1.59 -1.50
CA ARG A 85 8.79 -1.10 -0.52
C ARG A 85 7.41 -1.70 -0.71
N TYR A 86 6.98 -1.89 -1.96
CA TYR A 86 5.70 -2.52 -2.27
C TYR A 86 5.67 -3.97 -1.80
N LEU A 87 6.72 -4.74 -2.09
CA LEU A 87 6.86 -6.12 -1.62
C LEU A 87 6.85 -6.22 -0.10
N TRP A 88 7.59 -5.36 0.61
CA TRP A 88 7.58 -5.34 2.08
C TRP A 88 6.24 -4.89 2.67
N SER A 89 5.45 -4.09 1.94
CA SER A 89 4.12 -3.66 2.39
C SER A 89 3.14 -4.82 2.48
N TRP A 90 3.36 -5.92 1.74
CA TRP A 90 2.55 -7.12 1.85
C TRP A 90 2.70 -7.85 3.19
N LEU A 91 3.72 -7.53 3.99
CA LEU A 91 3.87 -8.06 5.36
C LEU A 91 2.68 -7.70 6.27
N TRP A 92 1.95 -6.64 5.94
CA TRP A 92 0.73 -6.25 6.66
C TRP A 92 -0.45 -7.19 6.44
N LEU A 93 -0.51 -7.91 5.31
CA LEU A 93 -1.69 -8.67 4.89
C LEU A 93 -1.41 -10.15 4.56
N LEU A 94 -0.24 -10.49 3.99
CA LEU A 94 0.04 -11.88 3.61
C LEU A 94 0.11 -12.85 4.80
N PRO A 95 0.81 -12.55 5.92
CA PRO A 95 0.88 -13.50 7.04
C PRO A 95 -0.49 -13.94 7.57
N PRO A 96 -1.44 -13.04 7.91
CA PRO A 96 -2.76 -13.47 8.39
C PRO A 96 -3.57 -14.20 7.31
N LEU A 97 -3.43 -13.85 6.03
CA LEU A 97 -4.10 -14.55 4.93
C LEU A 97 -3.53 -15.98 4.72
N LEU A 98 -2.23 -16.17 4.87
CA LEU A 98 -1.59 -17.48 4.80
C LEU A 98 -2.02 -18.37 5.96
N VAL A 99 -2.10 -17.82 7.18
CA VAL A 99 -2.65 -18.51 8.35
C VAL A 99 -4.11 -18.91 8.10
N ALA A 100 -4.93 -17.98 7.59
CA ALA A 100 -6.33 -18.28 7.27
C ALA A 100 -6.48 -19.39 6.23
N TRP A 101 -5.65 -19.37 5.17
CA TRP A 101 -5.65 -20.40 4.14
C TRP A 101 -5.20 -21.76 4.69
N TRP A 102 -4.13 -21.80 5.49
CA TRP A 102 -3.56 -23.03 6.04
C TRP A 102 -4.50 -23.73 7.02
N PHE A 103 -5.20 -22.96 7.85
CA PHE A 103 -6.13 -23.48 8.86
C PHE A 103 -7.60 -23.47 8.42
N ALA A 104 -7.88 -23.15 7.15
CA ALA A 104 -9.23 -23.05 6.59
C ALA A 104 -10.19 -22.20 7.45
N LEU A 105 -9.69 -21.07 7.95
CA LEU A 105 -10.44 -20.20 8.85
C LEU A 105 -11.64 -19.54 8.16
N SER A 106 -12.69 -19.28 8.93
CA SER A 106 -13.84 -18.51 8.45
C SER A 106 -13.46 -17.06 8.15
N GLY A 107 -14.32 -16.35 7.41
CA GLY A 107 -14.12 -14.94 7.09
C GLY A 107 -14.05 -14.04 8.33
N GLY A 108 -14.84 -14.35 9.36
CA GLY A 108 -14.84 -13.61 10.63
C GLY A 108 -13.53 -13.79 11.40
N GLU A 109 -13.06 -15.02 11.57
CA GLU A 109 -11.77 -15.32 12.22
C GLU A 109 -10.61 -14.68 11.48
N THR A 110 -10.61 -14.78 10.14
CA THR A 110 -9.60 -14.13 9.28
C THR A 110 -9.55 -12.62 9.51
N THR A 111 -10.71 -11.98 9.66
CA THR A 111 -10.79 -10.54 9.92
C THR A 111 -10.22 -10.20 11.29
N VAL A 112 -10.57 -10.94 12.34
CA VAL A 112 -10.05 -10.71 13.71
C VAL A 112 -8.54 -10.87 13.75
N ILE A 113 -8.00 -11.94 13.15
CA ILE A 113 -6.56 -12.19 13.10
C ILE A 113 -5.84 -11.09 12.30
N THR A 114 -6.40 -10.67 11.17
CA THR A 114 -5.82 -9.59 10.35
C THR A 114 -5.79 -8.27 11.12
N LEU A 115 -6.86 -7.91 11.82
CA LEU A 115 -6.92 -6.70 12.63
C LEU A 115 -5.94 -6.76 13.81
N GLY A 116 -5.86 -7.91 14.49
CA GLY A 116 -4.88 -8.14 15.55
C GLY A 116 -3.44 -8.01 15.04
N TRP A 117 -3.13 -8.60 13.88
CA TRP A 117 -1.84 -8.49 13.22
C TRP A 117 -1.46 -7.05 12.87
N VAL A 118 -2.40 -6.30 12.26
CA VAL A 118 -2.23 -4.86 11.97
C VAL A 118 -2.00 -4.06 13.25
N ALA A 119 -2.73 -4.34 14.32
CA ALA A 119 -2.55 -3.68 15.61
C ALA A 119 -1.17 -3.95 16.20
N ILE A 120 -0.68 -5.19 16.14
CA ILE A 120 0.66 -5.57 16.59
C ILE A 120 1.73 -4.75 15.85
N TRP A 121 1.69 -4.72 14.51
CA TRP A 121 2.66 -3.92 13.72
C TRP A 121 2.56 -2.42 13.97
N ALA A 122 1.34 -1.90 14.13
CA ALA A 122 1.13 -0.50 14.47
C ALA A 122 1.73 -0.14 15.84
N VAL A 123 1.60 -1.02 16.84
CA VAL A 123 2.20 -0.85 18.16
C VAL A 123 3.72 -0.98 18.08
N LEU A 124 4.24 -2.01 17.39
CA LEU A 124 5.68 -2.22 17.17
C LEU A 124 6.36 -1.05 16.48
N SER A 125 5.66 -0.32 15.61
CA SER A 125 6.20 0.89 14.97
C SER A 125 6.55 2.01 15.96
N ARG A 126 5.91 2.03 17.15
CA ARG A 126 6.19 3.00 18.21
C ARG A 126 7.51 2.71 18.94
N PHE A 127 7.96 1.47 18.93
CA PHE A 127 9.21 1.03 19.55
C PHE A 127 10.42 1.14 18.62
N HIS A 128 10.19 1.35 17.32
CA HIS A 128 11.28 1.60 16.39
C HIS A 128 11.99 2.92 16.76
N PRO A 129 13.34 2.99 16.82
CA PRO A 129 14.07 4.19 17.27
C PRO A 129 13.70 5.48 16.52
N ARG A 130 13.30 5.35 15.25
CA ARG A 130 12.87 6.46 14.39
C ARG A 130 11.35 6.68 14.35
N ARG A 131 10.57 5.95 15.14
CA ARG A 131 9.08 5.92 15.12
C ARG A 131 8.50 5.78 13.71
N GLN A 132 9.06 4.81 12.97
CA GLN A 132 8.71 4.51 11.59
C GLN A 132 8.13 3.11 11.49
N PHE A 133 7.36 2.85 10.43
CA PHE A 133 6.87 1.51 10.19
C PHE A 133 8.01 0.60 9.73
N TRP A 134 7.98 -0.65 10.19
CA TRP A 134 9.03 -1.62 9.93
C TRP A 134 9.19 -1.95 8.44
N HIS A 135 8.11 -2.03 7.67
CA HIS A 135 8.18 -2.24 6.22
C HIS A 135 8.93 -1.10 5.50
N ASP A 136 8.79 0.15 5.97
CA ASP A 136 9.53 1.29 5.42
C ASP A 136 11.03 1.15 5.76
N ALA A 137 11.34 0.78 7.00
CA ALA A 137 12.72 0.56 7.47
C ALA A 137 13.43 -0.56 6.69
N LEU A 138 12.76 -1.71 6.49
CA LEU A 138 13.26 -2.84 5.71
C LEU A 138 13.47 -2.48 4.24
N ALA A 139 12.65 -1.57 3.69
CA ALA A 139 12.80 -1.07 2.33
C ALA A 139 13.86 0.04 2.19
N GLY A 140 14.46 0.51 3.29
CA GLY A 140 15.38 1.66 3.29
C GLY A 140 14.68 2.97 2.92
N THR A 141 13.43 3.11 3.34
CA THR A 141 12.55 4.25 3.06
C THR A 141 12.03 4.87 4.35
N GLN A 142 11.61 6.12 4.28
CA GLN A 142 11.04 6.83 5.41
C GLN A 142 9.95 7.79 4.96
N LEU A 143 8.95 7.95 5.82
CA LEU A 143 7.91 8.95 5.67
C LEU A 143 8.33 10.22 6.40
N VAL A 144 8.33 11.33 5.68
CA VAL A 144 8.65 12.67 6.19
C VAL A 144 7.49 13.63 5.91
N ASN A 145 7.41 14.72 6.67
CA ASN A 145 6.49 15.80 6.35
C ASN A 145 6.94 16.48 5.05
N ALA A 146 6.03 16.58 4.09
CA ALA A 146 6.25 17.30 2.84
C ALA A 146 6.36 18.81 3.14
N PRO A 147 7.31 19.51 2.50
CA PRO A 147 7.44 20.95 2.68
C PRO A 147 6.19 21.68 2.20
N VAL A 148 5.84 22.76 2.90
CA VAL A 148 4.75 23.65 2.48
C VAL A 148 5.16 24.29 1.16
N ALA A 149 4.34 24.15 0.11
CA ALA A 149 4.61 24.82 -1.16
C ALA A 149 4.74 26.33 -0.92
N PRO A 150 5.77 27.00 -1.44
CA PRO A 150 5.93 28.43 -1.25
C PRO A 150 4.69 29.17 -1.78
N LYS A 151 4.15 30.11 -1.00
CA LYS A 151 3.07 30.98 -1.47
C LYS A 151 3.57 31.69 -2.73
N ARG A 152 2.96 31.37 -3.88
CA ARG A 152 3.24 32.05 -5.14
C ARG A 152 2.80 33.51 -4.96
N SER A 153 3.76 34.40 -4.69
CA SER A 153 3.48 35.84 -4.65
C SER A 153 3.22 36.27 -6.09
N TRP A 154 1.95 36.41 -6.44
CA TRP A 154 1.56 37.13 -7.64
C TRP A 154 1.92 38.60 -7.38
N ARG A 155 3.14 39.00 -7.75
CA ARG A 155 3.46 40.41 -7.93
C ARG A 155 3.03 40.76 -9.35
N VAL A 156 1.92 41.52 -9.42
CA VAL A 156 1.47 42.25 -10.62
C VAL A 156 2.20 43.59 -10.62
#